data_AF-A0A6B3GHP2-F1
#
_entry.id   AF-A0A6B3GHP2-F1
#
_cell.length_a   1.000
_cell.length_b   1.000
_cell.length_c   1.000
_cell.angle_alpha   90.00
_cell.angle_beta   90.00
_cell.angle_gamma   90.00
#
_symmetry.space_group_name_H-M   'P 1'
#
loop_
_entity.id
_entity.type
_entity.pdbx_description
1 polymer ?
#
loop_
_entity_poly.entity_id
_entity_poly.type
_entity_poly.pdbx_seq_one_letter_code
_entity_poly.pdbx_strand_id
1 'polypeptide(L)' 'QEARKNSGLDVADRIAVRWTTTSPATAEALTEHAPLISEEVLAVDYAEGEADETYGTPFEDEGLGLTFRLRKR' A
#
# COMPACT_ATOMS: atom_id res chain seq x y z
N GLN A 1 -1.54 9.76 1.42
CA GLN A 1 -1.93 10.25 2.76
C GLN A 1 -3.41 10.09 3.06
N GLU A 2 -4.32 10.24 2.08
CA GLU A 2 -5.76 10.04 2.30
C GLU A 2 -6.13 8.62 2.75
N ALA A 3 -5.46 7.59 2.19
CA ALA A 3 -5.70 6.20 2.58
C ALA A 3 -5.52 5.96 4.10
N ARG A 4 -4.49 6.55 4.71
CA ARG A 4 -4.27 6.46 6.17
C ARG A 4 -5.43 7.06 6.95
N LYS A 5 -5.84 8.28 6.60
CA LYS A 5 -6.96 8.96 7.24
C LYS A 5 -8.26 8.15 7.13
N ASN A 6 -8.52 7.58 5.96
CA ASN A 6 -9.69 6.74 5.71
C ASN A 6 -9.62 5.39 6.47
N SER A 7 -8.42 4.91 6.78
CA SER A 7 -8.19 3.75 7.65
C SER A 7 -8.12 4.08 9.14
N GLY A 8 -8.32 5.34 9.55
CA GLY A 8 -8.21 5.77 10.94
C GLY A 8 -6.78 5.75 11.51
N LEU A 9 -5.77 5.80 10.65
CA LEU A 9 -4.35 5.77 11.00
C LEU A 9 -3.77 7.17 11.08
N ASP A 10 -2.93 7.40 12.08
CA ASP A 10 -2.19 8.64 12.22
C ASP A 10 -1.02 8.70 11.23
N VAL A 11 -0.60 9.91 10.86
CA VAL A 11 0.52 10.11 9.92
C VAL A 11 1.84 9.51 10.44
N ALA A 12 2.00 9.41 11.75
CA ALA A 12 3.18 8.86 12.40
C ALA A 12 3.15 7.33 12.56
N ASP A 13 2.01 6.68 12.31
CA ASP A 13 1.87 5.24 12.51
C ASP A 13 2.76 4.46 11.52
N ARG A 14 3.43 3.42 12.02
CA ARG A 14 4.09 2.42 11.16
C ARG A 14 3.04 1.47 10.61
N ILE A 15 3.22 1.07 9.35
CA ILE A 15 2.20 0.26 8.65
C ILE A 15 2.81 -0.92 7.90
N ALA A 16 1.95 -1.87 7.57
CA ALA A 16 2.18 -2.84 6.51
C ALA A 16 1.31 -2.49 5.29
N VAL A 17 1.87 -2.71 4.10
CA VAL A 17 1.21 -2.51 2.81
C VAL A 17 1.26 -3.81 2.02
N ARG A 18 0.09 -4.19 1.49
CA ARG A 18 -0.03 -5.22 0.46
C ARG A 18 -0.67 -4.59 -0.75
N TRP A 19 -0.11 -4.86 -1.92
CA TRP A 19 -0.60 -4.31 -3.17
C TRP A 19 -0.66 -5.38 -4.26
N THR A 20 -1.61 -5.22 -5.15
CA THR A 20 -1.79 -6.02 -6.36
C THR A 20 -2.08 -5.08 -7.50
N THR A 21 -1.65 -5.42 -8.71
CA THR A 21 -1.96 -4.60 -9.89
C THR A 21 -2.14 -5.47 -11.12
N THR A 22 -3.00 -5.01 -12.03
CA THR A 22 -3.20 -5.61 -13.35
C THR A 22 -2.27 -5.02 -14.40
N SER A 23 -1.49 -3.98 -14.05
CA SER A 23 -0.59 -3.26 -14.95
C SER A 23 0.87 -3.66 -14.71
N PRO A 24 1.57 -4.26 -15.69
CA PRO A 24 2.98 -4.61 -15.55
C PRO A 24 3.89 -3.40 -15.28
N ALA A 25 3.59 -2.25 -15.90
CA ALA A 25 4.36 -1.02 -15.68
C ALA A 25 4.17 -0.48 -14.25
N THR A 26 2.97 -0.62 -13.68
CA THR A 26 2.71 -0.27 -12.29
C THR A 26 3.47 -1.22 -11.36
N ALA A 27 3.47 -2.53 -11.64
CA ALA A 27 4.19 -3.52 -10.84
C ALA A 27 5.71 -3.25 -10.83
N GLU A 28 6.27 -2.95 -12.00
CA GLU A 28 7.69 -2.58 -12.15
C GLU A 28 8.03 -1.33 -11.32
N ALA A 29 7.25 -0.25 -11.46
CA ALA A 29 7.48 0.99 -10.74
C ALA A 29 7.36 0.83 -9.21
N LEU A 30 6.34 0.10 -8.73
CA LEU A 30 6.14 -0.15 -7.30
C LEU A 30 7.26 -1.03 -6.71
N THR A 31 7.79 -1.96 -7.50
CA THR A 31 8.91 -2.82 -7.10
C THR A 31 10.22 -2.05 -7.09
N GLU A 32 10.53 -1.30 -8.15
CA GLU A 32 11.76 -0.52 -8.28
C GLU A 32 11.87 0.57 -7.21
N HIS A 33 10.76 1.24 -6.92
CA HIS A 33 10.72 2.35 -5.97
C HIS A 33 10.24 1.95 -4.58
N ALA A 34 10.16 0.64 -4.27
CA ALA A 34 9.70 0.13 -2.98
C ALA A 34 10.38 0.78 -1.76
N PRO A 35 11.72 0.99 -1.72
CA PRO A 35 12.37 1.64 -0.59
C PRO A 35 11.90 3.08 -0.38
N LEU A 36 11.82 3.87 -1.46
CA LEU A 36 11.37 5.26 -1.43
C LEU A 36 9.92 5.37 -0.94
N ILE A 37 9.03 4.55 -1.53
CA ILE A 37 7.62 4.52 -1.14
C ILE A 37 7.48 4.14 0.33
N SER A 38 8.22 3.12 0.78
CA SER A 38 8.16 2.62 2.15
C SER A 38 8.62 3.66 3.17
N GLU A 39 9.64 4.46 2.83
CA GLU A 39 10.10 5.56 3.67
C GLU A 39 9.04 6.67 3.78
N GLU A 40 8.51 7.13 2.64
CA GLU A 40 7.51 8.20 2.56
C GLU A 40 6.21 7.85 3.30
N VAL A 41 5.79 6.59 3.20
CA VAL A 41 4.55 6.11 3.83
C VAL A 41 4.80 5.35 5.13
N LEU A 42 6.01 5.41 5.71
CA LEU A 42 6.39 4.73 6.94
C LEU A 42 5.98 3.23 6.99
N ALA A 43 6.06 2.53 5.86
CA ALA A 43 5.79 1.10 5.77
C ALA A 43 7.02 0.32 6.25
N VAL A 44 6.84 -0.47 7.30
CA VAL A 44 7.89 -1.39 7.81
C VAL A 44 7.78 -2.77 7.18
N ASP A 45 6.74 -3.00 6.38
CA ASP A 45 6.47 -4.21 5.63
C ASP A 45 5.69 -3.82 4.36
N TYR A 46 6.34 -3.91 3.21
CA TYR A 46 5.81 -3.51 1.91
C TYR A 46 6.06 -4.65 0.93
N ALA A 47 4.99 -5.21 0.35
CA ALA A 47 5.13 -6.33 -0.58
C ALA A 47 3.96 -6.39 -1.56
N GLU A 48 4.24 -6.93 -2.74
CA GLU A 48 3.23 -7.42 -3.68
C GLU A 48 2.51 -8.64 -3.09
N GLY A 49 1.22 -8.75 -3.37
CA GLY A 49 0.39 -9.92 -3.07
C GLY A 49 -0.90 -9.57 -2.36
N GLU A 50 -1.77 -10.58 -2.25
CA GLU A 50 -3.07 -10.45 -1.60
C GLU A 50 -2.93 -10.13 -0.11
N ALA A 51 -3.79 -9.25 0.39
CA ALA A 51 -3.91 -8.98 1.81
C ALA A 51 -5.06 -9.79 2.42
N ASP A 52 -4.81 -10.39 3.58
CA ASP A 52 -5.81 -11.14 4.34
C ASP A 52 -6.82 -10.21 5.06
N GLU A 53 -7.71 -10.81 5.86
CA GLU A 53 -8.75 -10.10 6.62
C GLU A 53 -8.19 -9.17 7.72
N THR A 54 -6.91 -9.30 8.08
CA THR A 54 -6.28 -8.42 9.09
C THR A 54 -5.90 -7.04 8.53
N TYR A 55 -5.86 -6.89 7.20
CA TYR A 55 -5.69 -5.61 6.55
C TYR A 55 -7.04 -4.87 6.44
N GLY A 56 -7.02 -3.54 6.46
CA GLY A 56 -8.23 -2.71 6.32
C GLY A 56 -8.86 -2.82 4.93
N THR A 57 -9.93 -2.06 4.68
CA THR A 57 -10.64 -2.03 3.38
C THR A 57 -9.67 -1.74 2.21
N PRO A 58 -9.86 -2.37 1.03
CA PRO A 58 -9.07 -2.04 -0.16
C PRO A 58 -9.29 -0.61 -0.64
N PHE A 59 -8.19 -0.04 -1.13
CA PHE A 59 -8.15 1.19 -1.90
C PHE A 59 -7.83 0.83 -3.35
N GLU A 60 -8.57 1.43 -4.28
CA GLU A 60 -8.47 1.15 -5.70
C GLU A 60 -8.11 2.43 -6.46
N ASP A 61 -7.17 2.31 -7.40
CA ASP A 61 -6.82 3.32 -8.37
C ASP A 61 -6.98 2.71 -9.77
N GLU A 62 -8.10 3.01 -10.42
CA GLU A 62 -8.42 2.49 -11.74
C GLU A 62 -7.43 2.97 -12.82
N GLY A 63 -6.88 4.18 -12.68
CA GLY A 63 -5.93 4.75 -13.64
C GLY A 63 -4.59 4.01 -13.66
N LEU A 64 -4.19 3.48 -12.50
CA LEU A 64 -2.98 2.66 -12.35
C LEU A 64 -3.26 1.15 -12.39
N GLY A 65 -4.53 0.74 -12.40
CA GLY A 65 -4.94 -0.65 -12.23
C GLY A 65 -4.42 -1.24 -10.92
N LEU A 66 -4.39 -0.43 -9.85
CA LEU A 66 -3.75 -0.75 -8.57
C LEU A 66 -4.80 -0.94 -7.48
N THR A 67 -4.66 -2.00 -6.70
CA THR A 67 -5.37 -2.19 -5.44
C THR A 67 -4.35 -2.31 -4.32
N PHE A 68 -4.56 -1.63 -3.20
CA PHE A 68 -3.69 -1.78 -2.03
C PHE A 68 -4.49 -1.76 -0.72
N ARG A 69 -3.94 -2.43 0.30
CA ARG A 69 -4.52 -2.53 1.64
C ARG A 69 -3.47 -2.18 2.68
N LEU A 70 -3.91 -1.53 3.75
CA LEU A 70 -3.05 -1.05 4.83
C LEU A 70 -3.41 -1.72 6.15
N ARG A 71 -2.42 -1.95 7.01
CA ARG A 71 -2.61 -2.38 8.41
C ARG A 71 -1.64 -1.65 9.31
N LYS A 72 -2.08 -1.24 10.50
CA LYS A 72 -1.17 -0.71 11.53
C LYS A 72 -0.18 -1.78 11.98
N ARG A 73 1.03 -1.35 12.35
CA ARG A 73 2.05 -2.16 13.01
C ARG A 73 2.37 -1.64 14.39
#